data_AF-A0A916HJS1-F1
#
_entry.id   AF-A0A916HJS1-F1
#
_cell.length_a   1.000
_cell.length_b   1.000
_cell.length_c   1.000
_cell.angle_alpha   90.00
_cell.angle_beta   90.00
_cell.angle_gamma   90.00
#
_symmetry.space_group_name_H-M   'P 1'
#
loop_
_entity.id
_entity.type
_entity.pdbx_description
1 polymer ?
#
loop_
_entity_poly.entity_id
_entity_poly.type
_entity_poly.pdbx_seq_one_letter_code
_entity_poly.pdbx_strand_id
1 'polypeptide(L)'
;MDCSSRPVAMLAVACLGLAGCFTGRVAELGRVRESLAGYDAAALDGDRLLFDYTATLEGPTIGVGATAARRAAIPKHTLFVSPPPEVDRFPIERLDRDRELEGARLPVVGAHEAPSAHRGAHLVLLEGEDGRLDLRLCVPDEPCSERFHGAALSQSAMSWWVTPLFPFAFALDVALFPLQMVSVAPFFVFGD
;
A
#
# COMPACT_ATOMS: atom_id res chain seq x y z
N MET A 1 -49.24 -3.99 2.72
CA MET A 1 -47.84 -3.97 2.22
C MET A 1 -47.22 -2.72 2.79
N ASP A 2 -46.53 -2.90 3.91
CA ASP A 2 -46.06 -1.81 4.77
C ASP A 2 -44.87 -1.06 4.18
N CYS A 3 -45.03 0.25 3.99
CA CYS A 3 -43.98 1.20 3.60
C CYS A 3 -43.29 1.85 4.81
N SER A 4 -43.32 1.23 5.99
CA SER A 4 -42.96 1.87 7.28
C SER A 4 -41.53 1.55 7.79
N SER A 5 -40.84 0.53 7.26
CA SER A 5 -39.54 0.08 7.80
C SER A 5 -38.29 0.78 7.24
N ARG A 6 -38.43 1.54 6.15
CA ARG A 6 -37.30 2.22 5.48
C ARG A 6 -36.64 3.37 6.29
N PRO A 7 -37.38 4.26 6.99
CA PRO A 7 -36.75 5.33 7.76
C PRO A 7 -36.03 4.83 9.01
N VAL A 8 -36.56 3.80 9.69
CA VAL A 8 -35.93 3.20 10.88
C VAL A 8 -34.59 2.55 10.54
N ALA A 9 -34.49 1.87 9.40
CA ALA A 9 -33.24 1.28 8.93
C ALA A 9 -32.21 2.34 8.51
N MET A 10 -32.61 3.41 7.82
CA MET A 10 -31.71 4.53 7.47
C MET A 10 -31.19 5.27 8.71
N LEU A 11 -32.01 5.42 9.74
CA LEU A 11 -31.66 6.14 10.96
C LEU A 11 -30.80 5.29 11.90
N ALA A 12 -31.02 3.97 11.98
CA ALA A 12 -30.13 3.05 12.67
C ALA A 12 -28.74 3.02 11.99
N VAL A 13 -28.67 3.08 10.66
CA VAL A 13 -27.42 3.23 9.90
C VAL A 13 -26.76 4.59 10.17
N ALA A 14 -27.53 5.67 10.33
CA ALA A 14 -26.98 6.97 10.70
C ALA A 14 -26.45 7.01 12.15
N CYS A 15 -27.13 6.36 13.10
CA CYS A 15 -26.67 6.22 14.49
C CYS A 15 -25.45 5.29 14.60
N LEU A 16 -25.43 4.20 13.82
CA LEU A 16 -24.26 3.33 13.69
C LEU A 16 -23.10 4.02 12.97
N GLY A 17 -23.37 4.96 12.06
CA GLY A 17 -22.38 5.78 11.37
C GLY A 17 -21.73 6.85 12.25
N LEU A 18 -22.36 7.22 13.37
CA LEU A 18 -21.81 8.14 14.38
C LEU A 18 -20.98 7.43 15.46
N ALA A 19 -21.29 6.16 15.74
CA ALA A 19 -20.49 5.31 16.60
C ALA A 19 -19.18 4.95 15.89
N GLY A 20 -18.06 5.50 16.36
CA GLY A 20 -16.76 5.31 15.72
C GLY A 20 -16.28 6.51 14.90
N CYS A 21 -16.95 7.68 14.98
CA CYS A 21 -16.47 8.89 14.32
C CYS A 21 -15.07 9.28 14.79
N PHE A 22 -14.78 9.23 16.09
CA PHE A 22 -13.48 9.62 16.60
C PHE A 22 -12.43 8.58 16.25
N THR A 23 -12.73 7.29 16.46
CA THR A 23 -11.82 6.19 16.11
C THR A 23 -11.52 6.16 14.61
N GLY A 24 -12.55 6.31 13.78
CA GLY A 24 -12.43 6.38 12.32
C GLY A 24 -11.63 7.60 11.87
N ARG A 25 -11.85 8.77 12.48
CA ARG A 25 -11.09 9.98 12.15
C ARG A 25 -9.62 9.87 12.57
N VAL A 26 -9.33 9.27 13.72
CA VAL A 26 -7.95 9.00 14.17
C VAL A 26 -7.26 8.03 13.22
N ALA A 27 -7.93 6.96 12.80
CA ALA A 27 -7.41 6.03 11.80
C ALA A 27 -7.18 6.71 10.44
N GLU A 28 -8.09 7.58 10.00
CA GLU A 28 -7.96 8.33 8.75
C GLU A 28 -6.77 9.31 8.81
N LEU A 29 -6.67 10.09 9.89
CA LEU A 29 -5.55 11.01 10.13
C LEU A 29 -4.20 10.28 10.21
N GLY A 30 -4.24 9.04 10.69
CA GLY A 30 -3.09 8.18 10.81
C GLY A 30 -2.64 7.49 9.53
N ARG A 31 -3.54 7.41 8.54
CA ARG A 31 -3.31 6.59 7.34
C ARG A 31 -2.29 7.26 6.43
N VAL A 32 -1.24 6.52 6.13
CA VAL A 32 -0.23 6.89 5.15
C VAL A 32 -0.28 5.88 4.02
N ARG A 33 -0.42 6.38 2.80
CA ARG A 33 -0.30 5.60 1.56
C ARG A 33 1.11 5.82 1.02
N GLU A 34 1.77 4.72 0.72
CA GLU A 34 3.05 4.73 0.04
C GLU A 34 2.83 4.18 -1.38
N SER A 35 3.33 4.91 -2.36
CA SER A 35 3.31 4.52 -3.77
C SER A 35 4.73 4.56 -4.33
N LEU A 36 5.04 3.62 -5.22
CA LEU A 36 6.33 3.59 -5.90
C LEU A 36 6.49 4.84 -6.78
N ALA A 37 7.58 5.58 -6.59
CA ALA A 37 7.95 6.73 -7.41
C ALA A 37 9.02 6.37 -8.45
N GLY A 38 9.96 5.49 -8.09
CA GLY A 38 11.04 5.05 -8.97
C GLY A 38 11.96 4.02 -8.32
N TYR A 39 12.75 3.36 -9.15
CA TYR A 39 13.81 2.44 -8.73
C TYR A 39 15.16 3.16 -8.79
N ASP A 40 15.92 3.07 -7.70
CA ASP A 40 17.19 3.78 -7.55
C ASP A 40 18.37 2.85 -7.82
N ALA A 41 18.30 1.60 -7.36
CA ALA A 41 19.33 0.59 -7.57
C ALA A 41 18.75 -0.82 -7.45
N ALA A 42 19.47 -1.81 -7.99
CA ALA A 42 19.16 -3.21 -7.79
C ALA A 42 20.41 -4.08 -7.70
N ALA A 43 20.26 -5.21 -7.01
CA ALA A 43 21.30 -6.20 -6.85
C ALA A 43 20.70 -7.62 -6.80
N LEU A 44 21.49 -8.61 -7.21
CA LEU A 44 21.18 -10.01 -7.01
C LEU A 44 21.99 -10.55 -5.83
N ASP A 45 21.30 -10.99 -4.80
CA ASP A 45 21.85 -11.62 -3.61
C ASP A 45 21.43 -13.10 -3.56
N GLY A 46 22.23 -13.97 -4.17
CA GLY A 46 21.90 -15.39 -4.30
C GLY A 46 20.56 -15.60 -5.02
N ASP A 47 19.55 -16.09 -4.28
CA ASP A 47 18.18 -16.31 -4.78
C ASP A 47 17.24 -15.12 -4.51
N ARG A 48 17.77 -13.92 -4.24
CA ARG A 48 16.95 -12.73 -3.96
C ARG A 48 17.31 -11.61 -4.91
N LEU A 49 16.29 -11.00 -5.50
CA LEU A 49 16.39 -9.72 -6.14
C LEU A 49 16.19 -8.63 -5.08
N LEU A 50 17.22 -7.83 -4.84
CA LEU A 50 17.19 -6.68 -3.95
C LEU A 50 17.01 -5.41 -4.78
N PHE A 51 16.24 -4.45 -4.27
CA PHE A 51 16.09 -3.16 -4.92
C PHE A 51 15.90 -2.03 -3.91
N ASP A 52 16.59 -0.93 -4.20
CA ASP A 52 16.36 0.37 -3.62
C ASP A 52 15.34 1.11 -4.47
N TYR A 53 14.36 1.70 -3.80
CA TYR A 53 13.31 2.44 -4.46
C TYR A 53 12.91 3.66 -3.65
N THR A 54 12.44 4.68 -4.36
CA THR A 54 11.85 5.87 -3.75
C THR A 54 10.35 5.71 -3.77
N ALA A 55 9.72 5.92 -2.62
CA ALA A 55 8.26 5.95 -2.47
C ALA A 55 7.77 7.38 -2.25
N THR A 56 6.69 7.76 -2.92
CA THR A 56 5.89 8.94 -2.56
C THR A 56 4.99 8.58 -1.39
N LEU A 57 4.92 9.49 -0.41
CA LEU A 57 4.09 9.34 0.78
C LEU A 57 2.91 10.31 0.69
N GLU A 58 1.70 9.77 0.85
CA GLU A 58 0.46 10.53 0.86
C GLU A 58 -0.29 10.27 2.17
N GLY A 59 -0.65 11.33 2.87
CA GLY A 59 -1.42 11.23 4.10
C GLY A 59 -1.80 12.62 4.60
N PRO A 60 -2.82 12.72 5.46
CA PRO A 60 -3.33 14.01 5.92
C PRO A 60 -2.33 14.77 6.81
N THR A 61 -1.39 14.06 7.43
CA THR A 61 -0.31 14.66 8.24
C THR A 61 1.04 14.69 7.51
N ILE A 62 1.08 14.23 6.26
CA ILE A 62 2.30 14.14 5.46
C ILE A 62 2.41 15.40 4.60
N GLY A 63 3.60 15.99 4.55
CA GLY A 63 3.85 17.15 3.69
C GLY A 63 3.60 16.80 2.21
N VAL A 64 3.10 17.76 1.44
CA VAL A 64 2.89 17.58 0.01
C VAL A 64 4.20 17.20 -0.68
N GLY A 65 4.19 16.13 -1.48
CA GLY A 65 5.37 15.66 -2.20
C GLY A 65 6.43 15.01 -1.30
N ALA A 66 6.08 14.61 -0.08
CA ALA A 66 7.00 13.86 0.77
C ALA A 66 7.41 12.54 0.10
N THR A 67 8.69 12.24 0.17
CA THR A 67 9.26 11.00 -0.35
C THR A 67 10.04 10.27 0.73
N ALA A 68 10.20 8.98 0.55
CA ALA A 68 11.08 8.19 1.38
C ALA A 68 11.80 7.11 0.58
N ALA A 69 13.10 6.97 0.84
CA ALA A 69 13.87 5.84 0.35
C ALA A 69 13.43 4.57 1.09
N ARG A 70 13.31 3.49 0.33
CA ARG A 70 12.87 2.18 0.78
C ARG A 70 13.75 1.11 0.15
N ARG A 71 13.75 -0.05 0.79
CA ARG A 71 14.42 -1.23 0.29
C ARG A 71 13.52 -2.43 0.44
N ALA A 72 13.56 -3.30 -0.56
CA ALA A 72 12.87 -4.57 -0.53
C ALA A 72 13.67 -5.66 -1.23
N ALA A 73 13.30 -6.89 -0.90
CA ALA A 73 13.81 -8.12 -1.47
C ALA A 73 12.64 -8.96 -1.97
N ILE A 74 12.81 -9.58 -3.13
CA ILE A 74 11.88 -10.57 -3.68
C ILE A 74 12.66 -11.84 -4.02
N PRO A 75 12.16 -13.03 -3.66
CA PRO A 75 12.79 -14.27 -4.08
C PRO A 75 12.81 -14.39 -5.62
N LYS A 76 13.98 -14.63 -6.22
CA LYS A 76 14.18 -14.73 -7.67
C LYS A 76 13.18 -15.71 -8.28
N HIS A 77 13.00 -16.88 -7.68
CA HIS A 77 12.08 -17.92 -8.19
C HIS A 77 10.63 -17.43 -8.38
N THR A 78 10.15 -16.46 -7.58
CA THR A 78 8.78 -15.92 -7.72
C THR A 78 8.59 -15.09 -8.98
N LEU A 79 9.68 -14.52 -9.53
CA LEU A 79 9.67 -13.75 -10.76
C LEU A 79 9.48 -14.63 -12.00
N PHE A 80 9.76 -15.93 -11.91
CA PHE A 80 9.67 -16.88 -13.03
C PHE A 80 8.42 -17.76 -12.97
N VAL A 81 7.52 -17.51 -12.01
CA VAL A 81 6.24 -18.22 -11.92
C VAL A 81 5.26 -17.63 -12.94
N SER A 82 4.66 -18.50 -13.76
CA SER A 82 3.63 -18.12 -14.72
C SER A 82 2.32 -18.87 -14.41
N PRO A 83 1.21 -18.16 -14.11
CA PRO A 83 1.09 -16.70 -14.05
C PRO A 83 1.82 -16.09 -12.83
N PRO A 84 2.24 -14.81 -12.90
CA PRO A 84 2.83 -14.12 -11.75
C PRO A 84 1.80 -14.02 -10.60
N PRO A 85 2.25 -13.96 -9.33
CA PRO A 85 1.37 -13.73 -8.19
C PRO A 85 0.53 -12.45 -8.34
N GLU A 86 -0.65 -12.45 -7.71
CA GLU A 86 -1.46 -11.24 -7.56
C GLU A 86 -0.66 -10.15 -6.80
N VAL A 87 -0.92 -8.89 -7.12
CA VAL A 87 -0.17 -7.72 -6.60
C VAL A 87 -0.11 -7.70 -5.06
N ASP A 88 -1.19 -8.10 -4.39
CA ASP A 88 -1.33 -8.16 -2.93
C ASP A 88 -0.71 -9.42 -2.30
N ARG A 89 -0.31 -10.40 -3.10
CA ARG A 89 0.27 -11.68 -2.68
C ARG A 89 1.74 -11.84 -3.03
N PHE A 90 2.35 -10.84 -3.66
CA PHE A 90 3.76 -10.86 -3.98
C PHE A 90 4.60 -10.94 -2.68
N PRO A 91 5.50 -11.92 -2.54
CA PRO A 91 6.26 -12.15 -1.31
C PRO A 91 7.41 -11.14 -1.19
N ILE A 92 7.06 -9.90 -0.85
CA ILE A 92 8.00 -8.79 -0.69
C ILE A 92 8.50 -8.75 0.74
N GLU A 93 9.79 -8.98 0.92
CA GLU A 93 10.48 -8.77 2.19
C GLU A 93 10.99 -7.33 2.24
N ARG A 94 10.48 -6.53 3.19
CA ARG A 94 10.95 -5.15 3.38
C ARG A 94 12.18 -5.16 4.28
N LEU A 95 13.22 -4.46 3.84
CA LEU A 95 14.50 -4.44 4.53
C LEU A 95 14.75 -3.08 5.17
N ASP A 96 15.49 -3.07 6.27
CA ASP A 96 16.03 -1.85 6.85
C ASP A 96 16.99 -1.18 5.88
N ARG A 97 16.86 0.14 5.77
CA ARG A 97 17.66 0.96 4.84
C ARG A 97 19.16 0.91 5.17
N ASP A 98 19.49 0.74 6.44
CA ASP A 98 20.88 0.82 6.95
C ASP A 98 21.69 -0.46 6.72
N ARG A 99 21.03 -1.56 6.32
CA ARG A 99 21.75 -2.77 5.90
C ARG A 99 22.51 -2.45 4.61
N GLU A 100 23.67 -3.05 4.33
CA GLU A 100 24.27 -2.91 3.00
C GLU A 100 23.59 -3.86 2.00
N LEU A 101 23.51 -3.47 0.72
CA LEU A 101 23.14 -4.40 -0.34
C LEU A 101 24.33 -5.33 -0.58
N GLU A 102 24.28 -6.49 0.04
CA GLU A 102 25.17 -7.60 -0.30
C GLU A 102 24.68 -8.18 -1.64
N GLY A 103 25.55 -8.31 -2.64
CA GLY A 103 25.18 -8.90 -3.93
C GLY A 103 25.78 -8.24 -5.17
N ALA A 104 25.59 -8.89 -6.31
CA ALA A 104 26.03 -8.39 -7.60
C ALA A 104 25.07 -7.30 -8.10
N ARG A 105 25.57 -6.08 -8.30
CA ARG A 105 24.76 -4.97 -8.81
C ARG A 105 24.23 -5.29 -10.20
N LEU A 106 22.94 -5.04 -10.40
CA LEU A 106 22.27 -5.24 -11.68
C LEU A 106 22.09 -3.88 -12.37
N PRO A 107 22.53 -3.73 -13.63
CA PRO A 107 22.17 -2.57 -14.42
C PRO A 107 20.65 -2.55 -14.65
N VAL A 108 20.07 -1.37 -14.51
CA VAL A 108 18.67 -1.10 -14.80
C VAL A 108 18.61 -0.43 -16.18
N VAL A 109 17.88 -1.05 -17.10
CA VAL A 109 17.84 -0.69 -18.52
C VAL A 109 16.41 -0.36 -18.93
N GLY A 110 16.24 0.59 -19.85
CA GLY A 110 14.92 0.96 -20.35
C GLY A 110 14.33 -0.11 -21.27
N ALA A 111 13.00 -0.23 -21.35
CA ALA A 111 12.31 -1.15 -22.26
C ALA A 111 12.75 -1.04 -23.73
N HIS A 112 13.19 0.15 -24.14
CA HIS A 112 13.60 0.46 -25.51
C HIS A 112 15.10 0.27 -25.76
N GLU A 113 15.89 -0.02 -24.72
CA GLU A 113 17.31 -0.32 -24.88
C GLU A 113 17.47 -1.75 -25.39
N ALA A 114 18.36 -1.93 -26.37
CA ALA A 114 18.57 -3.24 -26.98
C ALA A 114 19.09 -4.24 -25.93
N PRO A 115 18.35 -5.32 -25.61
CA PRO A 115 18.76 -6.27 -24.56
C PRO A 115 20.12 -6.92 -24.83
N SER A 116 20.49 -7.03 -26.11
CA SER A 116 21.75 -7.59 -26.58
C SER A 116 22.99 -6.78 -26.21
N ALA A 117 22.83 -5.53 -25.75
CA ALA A 117 23.95 -4.71 -25.27
C ALA A 117 24.48 -5.18 -23.91
N HIS A 118 23.70 -5.97 -23.16
CA HIS A 118 24.03 -6.37 -21.79
C HIS A 118 24.46 -7.84 -21.75
N ARG A 119 25.76 -8.09 -21.51
CA ARG A 119 26.35 -9.44 -21.44
C ARG A 119 26.10 -10.17 -20.11
N GLY A 120 25.32 -9.58 -19.20
CA GLY A 120 25.08 -10.10 -17.86
C GLY A 120 23.62 -9.94 -17.43
N ALA A 121 23.33 -10.39 -16.20
CA ALA A 121 22.00 -10.22 -15.62
C ALA A 121 21.67 -8.73 -15.50
N HIS A 122 20.45 -8.35 -15.87
CA HIS A 122 20.00 -6.97 -15.90
C HIS A 122 18.49 -6.88 -15.63
N LEU A 123 18.03 -5.71 -15.20
CA LEU A 123 16.62 -5.41 -15.00
C LEU A 123 16.10 -4.52 -16.11
N VAL A 124 15.05 -4.96 -16.79
CA VAL A 124 14.33 -4.14 -17.77
C VAL A 124 13.19 -3.41 -17.08
N LEU A 125 13.20 -2.08 -17.14
CA LEU A 125 12.07 -1.23 -16.73
C LEU A 125 11.04 -1.20 -17.85
N LEU A 126 9.82 -1.60 -17.52
CA LEU A 126 8.67 -1.62 -18.42
C LEU A 126 7.65 -0.60 -17.95
N GLU A 127 7.03 0.11 -18.89
CA GLU A 127 5.90 0.98 -18.58
C GLU A 127 4.62 0.14 -18.38
N GLY A 128 4.01 0.29 -17.21
CA GLY A 128 2.72 -0.24 -16.78
C GLY A 128 1.58 0.19 -17.68
N GLU A 129 0.54 -0.63 -17.78
CA GLU A 129 -0.74 -0.19 -18.37
C GLU A 129 -1.30 1.04 -17.62
N ASP A 130 -1.04 1.11 -16.31
CA ASP A 130 -1.42 2.23 -15.44
C ASP A 130 -0.36 3.35 -15.36
N GLY A 131 0.63 3.37 -16.27
CA GLY A 131 1.76 4.30 -16.25
C GLY A 131 2.75 4.08 -15.09
N ARG A 132 2.62 2.97 -14.36
CA ARG A 132 3.52 2.59 -13.25
C ARG A 132 4.73 1.83 -13.74
N LEU A 133 5.85 1.92 -13.02
CA LEU A 133 7.09 1.24 -13.41
C LEU A 133 7.07 -0.23 -12.98
N ASP A 134 7.10 -1.12 -13.96
CA ASP A 134 7.21 -2.56 -13.77
C ASP A 134 8.61 -3.05 -14.14
N LEU A 135 8.97 -4.23 -13.66
CA LEU A 135 10.31 -4.79 -13.81
C LEU A 135 10.25 -6.16 -14.48
N ARG A 136 11.33 -6.49 -15.19
CA ARG A 136 11.61 -7.84 -15.64
C ARG A 136 13.08 -8.16 -15.42
N LEU A 137 13.37 -9.30 -14.79
CA LEU A 137 14.72 -9.80 -14.61
C LEU A 137 15.12 -10.65 -15.81
N CYS A 138 16.17 -10.25 -16.50
CA CYS A 138 16.77 -11.03 -17.57
C CYS A 138 18.14 -11.53 -17.11
N VAL A 139 18.34 -12.85 -17.15
CA VAL A 139 19.61 -13.51 -16.78
C VAL A 139 20.17 -14.18 -18.04
N PRO A 140 21.50 -14.23 -18.24
CA PRO A 140 22.08 -14.98 -19.34
C PRO A 140 21.58 -16.42 -19.34
N ASP A 141 21.33 -16.96 -20.54
CA ASP A 141 20.93 -18.35 -20.77
C ASP A 141 19.57 -18.78 -20.16
N GLU A 142 18.82 -17.86 -19.55
CA GLU A 142 17.45 -18.07 -19.05
C GLU A 142 16.46 -17.18 -19.84
N PRO A 143 15.21 -17.62 -20.07
CA PRO A 143 14.17 -16.71 -20.54
C PRO A 143 14.01 -15.59 -19.51
N CYS A 144 13.77 -14.36 -19.97
CA CYS A 144 13.48 -13.27 -19.03
C CYS A 144 12.26 -13.62 -18.17
N SER A 145 12.27 -13.15 -16.93
CA SER A 145 11.22 -13.40 -15.95
C SER A 145 9.85 -12.92 -16.42
N GLU A 146 8.80 -13.34 -15.73
CA GLU A 146 7.51 -12.68 -15.84
C GLU A 146 7.61 -11.24 -15.33
N ARG A 147 6.60 -10.45 -15.67
CA ARG A 147 6.49 -9.05 -15.26
C ARG A 147 6.26 -8.95 -13.77
N PHE A 148 7.13 -8.25 -13.06
CA PHE A 148 6.89 -7.81 -11.69
C PHE A 148 6.17 -6.46 -11.69
N HIS A 149 4.99 -6.41 -11.09
CA HIS A 149 4.21 -5.19 -10.98
C HIS A 149 4.71 -4.32 -9.84
N GLY A 150 5.23 -3.12 -10.15
CA GLY A 150 5.74 -2.18 -9.15
C GLY A 150 4.67 -1.70 -8.17
N ALA A 151 3.39 -1.86 -8.53
CA ALA A 151 2.26 -1.67 -7.63
C ALA A 151 2.33 -2.54 -6.37
N ALA A 152 2.99 -3.70 -6.41
CA ALA A 152 3.16 -4.58 -5.26
C ALA A 152 4.01 -3.94 -4.15
N LEU A 153 4.85 -2.96 -4.49
CA LEU A 153 5.63 -2.18 -3.52
C LEU A 153 4.81 -1.08 -2.82
N SER A 154 3.61 -0.80 -3.32
CA SER A 154 2.72 0.20 -2.74
C SER A 154 2.01 -0.37 -1.51
N GLN A 155 1.82 0.44 -0.48
CA GLN A 155 1.19 -0.01 0.76
C GLN A 155 0.37 1.09 1.42
N SER A 156 -0.58 0.68 2.26
CA SER A 156 -1.20 1.56 3.24
C SER A 156 -0.73 1.14 4.62
N ALA A 157 -0.13 2.06 5.36
CA ALA A 157 0.28 1.85 6.74
C ALA A 157 -0.43 2.84 7.67
N MET A 158 -0.52 2.47 8.95
CA MET A 158 -0.95 3.37 10.00
C MET A 158 0.28 3.98 10.66
N SER A 159 0.30 5.29 10.85
CA SER A 159 1.39 5.96 11.56
C SER A 159 1.49 5.49 13.00
N TRP A 160 2.71 5.32 13.52
CA TRP A 160 2.96 4.78 14.86
C TRP A 160 2.34 5.61 15.99
N TRP A 161 2.20 6.93 15.82
CA TRP A 161 1.62 7.84 16.81
C TRP A 161 0.11 7.65 16.98
N VAL A 162 -0.54 6.94 16.06
CA VAL A 162 -2.00 6.73 16.03
C VAL A 162 -2.38 5.61 17.00
N THR A 163 -1.54 4.57 17.10
CA THR A 163 -1.74 3.41 17.98
C THR A 163 -2.08 3.81 19.43
N PRO A 164 -1.34 4.72 20.10
CA PRO A 164 -1.69 5.14 21.45
C PRO A 164 -2.97 5.98 21.55
N LEU A 165 -3.49 6.53 20.45
CA LEU A 165 -4.71 7.35 20.44
C LEU A 165 -6.00 6.53 20.30
N PHE A 166 -5.92 5.31 19.76
CA PHE A 166 -7.09 4.44 19.57
C PHE A 166 -7.91 4.22 20.86
N PRO A 167 -7.31 3.91 22.02
CA PRO A 167 -8.09 3.71 23.26
C PRO A 167 -8.85 4.95 23.69
N PHE A 168 -8.26 6.14 23.53
CA PHE A 168 -8.91 7.41 23.87
C PHE A 168 -10.04 7.74 22.91
N ALA A 169 -9.81 7.57 21.60
CA ALA A 169 -10.81 7.76 20.57
C ALA A 169 -12.01 6.82 20.77
N PHE A 170 -11.73 5.56 21.09
CA PHE A 170 -12.75 4.56 21.41
C PHE A 170 -13.53 4.92 22.67
N ALA A 171 -12.86 5.37 23.74
CA ALA A 171 -13.53 5.80 24.95
C ALA A 171 -14.44 7.02 24.71
N LEU A 172 -14.01 7.96 23.86
CA LEU A 172 -14.84 9.10 23.44
C LEU A 172 -16.06 8.64 22.63
N ASP A 173 -15.87 7.72 21.68
CA ASP A 173 -16.98 7.13 20.92
C ASP A 173 -17.99 6.49 21.89
N VAL A 174 -17.54 5.69 22.86
CA VAL A 174 -18.41 5.05 23.87
C VAL A 174 -19.09 6.06 24.80
N ALA A 175 -18.37 7.08 25.26
CA ALA A 175 -18.91 8.08 26.19
C ALA A 175 -19.94 9.00 25.53
N LEU A 176 -19.76 9.30 24.24
CA LEU A 176 -20.65 10.16 23.47
C LEU A 176 -21.81 9.38 22.82
N PHE A 177 -21.70 8.05 22.72
CA PHE A 177 -22.75 7.21 22.16
C PHE A 177 -24.13 7.40 22.84
N PRO A 178 -24.26 7.44 24.19
CA PRO A 178 -25.56 7.70 24.83
C PRO A 178 -26.12 9.09 24.51
N LEU A 179 -25.28 10.13 24.45
CA LEU A 179 -25.67 11.49 24.09
C LEU A 179 -26.17 11.56 22.64
N GLN A 180 -25.53 10.84 21.73
CA GLN A 180 -25.98 10.71 20.35
C GLN A 180 -27.34 10.01 20.28
N MET A 181 -27.54 8.91 21.00
CA MET A 181 -28.83 8.19 21.06
C MET A 181 -29.97 9.07 21.60
N VAL A 182 -29.73 9.92 22.60
CA VAL A 182 -30.72 10.86 23.13
C VAL A 182 -31.00 12.02 22.18
N SER A 183 -29.98 12.50 21.44
CA SER A 183 -30.13 13.60 20.48
C SER A 183 -30.85 13.20 19.20
N VAL A 184 -30.87 11.91 18.87
CA VAL A 184 -31.69 11.34 17.78
C VAL A 184 -33.12 11.08 18.27
N ALA A 185 -33.34 10.85 19.57
CA ALA A 185 -34.67 10.62 20.17
C ALA A 185 -35.77 11.64 19.75
N PRO A 186 -35.54 12.97 19.67
CA PRO A 186 -36.59 13.90 19.25
C PRO A 186 -37.02 13.75 17.77
N PHE A 187 -36.20 13.16 16.89
CA PHE A 187 -36.63 12.86 15.51
C PHE A 187 -37.57 11.65 15.43
N PHE A 188 -37.65 10.83 16.48
CA PHE A 188 -38.57 9.69 16.56
C PHE A 188 -39.97 10.07 17.08
N VAL A 189 -40.16 11.27 17.64
CA VAL A 189 -41.43 11.66 18.32
C VAL A 189 -42.28 12.64 17.49
N PHE A 190 -41.72 13.28 16.45
CA PHE A 190 -42.44 14.22 15.57
C PHE A 190 -42.68 13.67 14.14
N GLY A 191 -42.49 12.37 13.94
CA GLY A 191 -42.69 11.69 12.66
C GLY A 191 -43.98 10.86 12.61
N ASP A 192 -45.06 11.33 13.23
CA ASP A 192 -46.44 10.89 12.96
C ASP A 192 -47.07 11.80 11.90
#